data_AF-A0A9X3X4E9-F1
#
_entry.id   AF-A0A9X3X4E9-F1
#
_cell.length_a   1.000
_cell.length_b   1.000
_cell.length_c   1.000
_cell.angle_alpha   90.00
_cell.angle_beta   90.00
_cell.angle_gamma   90.00
#
_symmetry.space_group_name_H-M   'P 1'
#
loop_
_entity.id
_entity.type
_entity.pdbx_description
1 polymer ?
#
loop_
_entity_poly.entity_id
_entity_poly.type
_entity_poly.pdbx_seq_one_letter_code
_entity_poly.pdbx_strand_id
1 'polypeptide(L)'
;METKNRPLARLGAWLALGMGFVSFAGSAGGCSPGASDICDIKCACEGCTEAERDDCIGDIESTVTLAESKGCTDQYDAWLVCVEKEAECQDGEKFAFDGCDIEEDALAECGGGNQCSAAAKKLCDECNFVCSDPDPNKCTGKYACESACIVNASCAEIASPTPGGAFDMCMQGC
;
A
#
# COMPACT_ATOMS: atom_id res chain seq x y z
N MET A 1 -40.21 35.35 43.70
CA MET A 1 -39.39 35.91 44.79
C MET A 1 -38.11 35.06 44.83
N GLU A 2 -37.10 35.36 44.02
CA GLU A 2 -36.03 36.36 44.26
C GLU A 2 -35.27 36.05 45.56
N THR A 3 -33.94 36.00 45.67
CA THR A 3 -32.71 36.28 44.88
C THR A 3 -31.58 35.54 45.66
N LYS A 4 -30.31 35.35 45.24
CA LYS A 4 -29.34 36.34 44.80
C LYS A 4 -27.98 35.67 44.49
N ASN A 5 -27.24 36.35 43.62
CA ASN A 5 -25.97 35.99 42.98
C ASN A 5 -24.72 35.83 43.89
N ARG A 6 -23.78 35.08 43.31
CA ARG A 6 -22.31 34.93 43.43
C ARG A 6 -21.54 36.09 44.11
N PRO A 7 -20.29 35.80 44.55
CA PRO A 7 -19.19 36.58 43.99
C PRO A 7 -18.06 35.72 43.41
N LEU A 8 -17.70 36.10 42.18
CA LEU A 8 -16.38 35.91 41.59
C LEU A 8 -15.33 36.58 42.48
N ALA A 9 -14.26 35.86 42.79
CA ALA A 9 -13.07 36.45 43.41
C ALA A 9 -11.79 35.88 42.77
N ARG A 10 -11.16 36.76 41.98
CA ARG A 10 -9.72 37.06 41.90
C ARG A 10 -8.81 35.93 41.38
N LEU A 11 -8.33 36.01 40.12
CA LEU A 11 -7.15 36.76 39.67
C LEU A 11 -5.89 36.52 40.53
N GLY A 12 -4.88 35.89 39.92
CA GLY A 12 -3.48 36.17 40.25
C GLY A 12 -2.49 35.01 40.14
N ALA A 13 -1.49 35.20 39.26
CA ALA A 13 -0.14 34.63 39.25
C ALA A 13 0.03 33.18 38.73
N TRP A 14 0.46 33.00 37.47
CA TRP A 14 1.85 33.02 36.99
C TRP A 14 2.70 31.89 37.60
N LEU A 15 3.01 30.88 36.78
CA LEU A 15 4.38 30.38 36.57
C LEU A 15 4.40 29.48 35.33
N ALA A 16 5.18 29.93 34.35
CA ALA A 16 5.53 29.19 33.17
C ALA A 16 6.24 27.88 33.55
N LEU A 17 5.58 26.75 33.32
CA LEU A 17 6.28 25.50 33.09
C LEU A 17 6.35 25.30 31.58
N GLY A 18 7.45 25.79 31.01
CA GLY A 18 8.00 25.23 29.79
C GLY A 18 8.41 23.79 30.08
N MET A 19 7.49 22.85 29.89
CA MET A 19 7.82 21.46 29.65
C MET A 19 7.74 21.27 28.16
N GLY A 20 8.92 21.12 27.56
CA GLY A 20 9.07 20.85 26.15
C GLY A 20 8.14 19.72 25.76
N PHE A 21 7.36 19.97 24.72
CA PHE A 21 6.84 18.92 23.89
C PHE A 21 8.08 18.27 23.26
N VAL A 22 8.66 17.30 23.97
CA VAL A 22 9.55 16.32 23.34
C VAL A 22 8.64 15.61 22.37
N SER A 23 8.62 16.08 21.14
CA SER A 23 8.13 15.30 20.02
C SER A 23 8.89 13.99 20.09
N PHE A 24 8.21 12.97 20.59
CA PHE A 24 8.62 11.59 20.46
C PHE A 24 8.50 11.32 18.95
N ALA A 25 9.48 11.81 18.18
CA ALA A 25 9.85 11.19 16.94
C ALA A 25 10.40 9.83 17.36
N GLY A 26 9.48 8.90 17.59
CA GLY A 26 9.78 7.49 17.59
C GLY A 26 10.23 7.19 16.18
N SER A 27 11.53 7.39 15.94
CA SER A 27 12.29 6.48 15.11
C SER A 27 12.14 5.13 15.80
N ALA A 28 11.06 4.42 15.49
CA ALA A 28 11.02 3.00 15.67
C ALA A 28 12.11 2.45 14.76
N GLY A 29 13.36 2.47 15.25
CA GLY A 29 14.37 1.49 14.87
C GLY A 29 13.98 0.15 15.46
N GLY A 30 12.74 -0.27 15.20
CA GLY A 30 12.33 -1.66 15.35
C GLY A 30 12.97 -2.36 14.17
N CYS A 31 13.65 -3.47 14.45
CA CYS A 31 14.02 -4.40 13.41
C CYS A 31 12.74 -4.71 12.61
N SER A 32 12.67 -4.23 11.37
CA SER A 32 11.67 -4.72 10.43
C SER A 32 11.87 -6.24 10.34
N PRO A 33 10.81 -7.06 10.38
CA PRO A 33 10.94 -8.50 10.23
C PRO A 33 11.79 -8.84 9.01
N GLY A 34 12.78 -9.70 9.21
CA GLY A 34 13.66 -10.11 8.13
C GLY A 34 12.94 -11.06 7.19
N ALA A 35 13.37 -11.10 5.92
CA ALA A 35 12.92 -12.10 4.95
C ALA A 35 13.00 -13.53 5.50
N SER A 36 14.05 -13.82 6.29
CA SER A 36 14.24 -15.09 6.96
C SER A 36 13.08 -15.46 7.89
N ASP A 37 12.57 -14.50 8.68
CA ASP A 37 11.56 -14.78 9.71
C ASP A 37 10.22 -15.18 9.08
N ILE A 38 9.80 -14.47 8.04
CA ILE A 38 8.57 -14.80 7.28
C ILE A 38 8.69 -16.16 6.59
N CYS A 39 9.83 -16.41 5.94
CA CYS A 39 10.07 -17.68 5.26
C CYS A 39 10.15 -18.85 6.25
N ASP A 40 10.68 -18.64 7.46
CA ASP A 40 10.69 -19.64 8.52
C ASP A 40 9.27 -19.99 8.99
N ILE A 41 8.40 -18.99 9.19
CA ILE A 41 6.99 -19.22 9.55
C ILE A 41 6.26 -19.99 8.44
N LYS A 42 6.44 -19.58 7.19
CA LYS A 42 5.85 -20.25 6.02
C LYS A 42 6.31 -21.70 5.90
N CYS A 43 7.61 -21.93 5.98
CA CYS A 43 8.22 -23.25 5.94
C CYS A 43 7.78 -24.16 7.09
N ALA A 44 7.63 -23.62 8.30
CA ALA A 44 7.12 -24.36 9.44
C ALA A 44 5.66 -24.78 9.27
N CYS A 45 4.87 -24.01 8.51
CA CYS A 45 3.47 -24.29 8.22
C CYS A 45 3.29 -25.28 7.06
N GLU A 46 3.87 -24.97 5.90
CA GLU A 46 3.59 -25.71 4.65
C GLU A 46 4.55 -26.89 4.45
N GLY A 47 5.65 -26.92 5.21
CA GLY A 47 6.79 -27.78 4.95
C GLY A 47 7.58 -27.30 3.73
N CYS A 48 8.90 -27.17 3.89
CA CYS A 48 9.77 -26.76 2.79
C CYS A 48 11.11 -27.49 2.86
N THR A 49 11.76 -27.59 1.70
CA THR A 49 13.18 -27.89 1.58
C THR A 49 14.02 -26.64 1.84
N GLU A 50 15.30 -26.82 2.13
CA GLU A 50 16.25 -25.71 2.31
C GLU A 50 16.32 -24.81 1.06
N ALA A 51 16.26 -25.40 -0.14
CA ALA A 51 16.24 -24.65 -1.39
C ALA A 51 14.97 -23.78 -1.54
N GLU A 52 13.80 -24.31 -1.19
CA GLU A 52 12.54 -23.54 -1.23
C GLU A 52 12.53 -22.39 -0.21
N ARG A 53 13.16 -22.61 0.96
CA ARG A 53 13.37 -21.56 1.95
C ARG A 53 14.28 -20.45 1.42
N ASP A 54 15.39 -20.82 0.78
CA ASP A 54 16.34 -19.86 0.20
C ASP A 54 15.72 -19.08 -0.96
N ASP A 55 14.92 -19.73 -1.80
CA ASP A 55 14.16 -19.08 -2.87
C ASP A 55 13.14 -18.07 -2.30
N CYS A 56 12.43 -18.44 -1.23
CA CYS A 56 11.52 -17.53 -0.52
C CYS A 56 12.25 -16.28 0.00
N ILE A 57 13.43 -16.45 0.60
CA ILE A 57 14.24 -15.32 1.08
C ILE A 57 14.67 -14.45 -0.09
N GLY A 58 15.15 -15.06 -1.18
CA GLY A 58 15.57 -14.34 -2.39
C GLY A 58 14.44 -13.53 -3.03
N ASP A 59 13.22 -14.05 -3.05
CA ASP A 59 12.04 -13.35 -3.58
C ASP A 59 11.68 -12.12 -2.72
N ILE A 60 11.70 -12.26 -1.40
CA ILE A 60 11.44 -11.13 -0.48
C ILE A 60 12.55 -10.08 -0.62
N GLU A 61 13.82 -10.48 -0.62
CA GLU A 61 14.97 -9.56 -0.78
C GLU A 61 14.98 -8.85 -2.15
N SER A 62 14.58 -9.56 -3.22
CA SER A 62 14.39 -8.96 -4.54
C SER A 62 13.31 -7.90 -4.52
N THR A 63 12.21 -8.16 -3.81
CA THR A 63 11.11 -7.22 -3.67
C THR A 63 11.49 -6.01 -2.81
N VAL A 64 12.28 -6.20 -1.74
CA VAL A 64 12.91 -5.09 -0.98
C VAL A 64 13.75 -4.23 -1.91
N THR A 65 14.64 -4.83 -2.69
CA THR A 65 15.53 -4.11 -3.62
C THR A 65 14.73 -3.32 -4.65
N LEU A 66 13.62 -3.89 -5.14
CA LEU A 66 12.71 -3.20 -6.04
C LEU A 66 12.03 -2.02 -5.33
N ALA A 67 11.51 -2.20 -4.11
CA ALA A 67 10.91 -1.14 -3.32
C ALA A 67 11.90 0.00 -3.03
N GLU A 68 13.14 -0.32 -2.65
CA GLU A 68 14.23 0.65 -2.47
C GLU A 68 14.49 1.45 -3.76
N SER A 69 14.56 0.78 -4.92
CA SER A 69 14.76 1.45 -6.21
C SER A 69 13.63 2.44 -6.58
N LYS A 70 12.46 2.27 -5.96
CA LYS A 70 11.28 3.11 -6.11
C LYS A 70 11.12 4.15 -4.99
N GLY A 71 11.96 4.09 -3.96
CA GLY A 71 11.82 4.94 -2.76
C GLY A 71 10.67 4.53 -1.84
N CYS A 72 10.31 3.24 -1.85
CA CYS A 72 9.14 2.67 -1.18
C CYS A 72 9.47 1.76 -0.01
N THR A 73 10.68 1.89 0.53
CA THR A 73 11.16 1.09 1.65
C THR A 73 10.21 1.18 2.85
N ASP A 74 9.71 2.37 3.17
CA ASP A 74 8.82 2.58 4.33
C ASP A 74 7.49 1.82 4.19
N GLN A 75 6.91 1.81 2.98
CA GLN A 75 5.65 1.08 2.72
C GLN A 75 5.88 -0.43 2.68
N TYR A 76 7.04 -0.85 2.16
CA TYR A 76 7.39 -2.27 2.15
C TYR A 76 7.64 -2.80 3.57
N ASP A 77 8.35 -2.04 4.39
CA ASP A 77 8.56 -2.37 5.80
C ASP A 77 7.23 -2.43 6.57
N ALA A 78 6.32 -1.50 6.33
CA ALA A 78 4.99 -1.54 6.94
C ALA A 78 4.23 -2.82 6.55
N TRP A 79 4.29 -3.21 5.27
CA TRP A 79 3.68 -4.44 4.78
C TRP A 79 4.29 -5.69 5.42
N LEU A 80 5.63 -5.78 5.50
CA LEU A 80 6.30 -6.90 6.17
C LEU A 80 5.91 -7.02 7.64
N VAL A 81 5.83 -5.90 8.37
CA VAL A 81 5.38 -5.88 9.77
C VAL A 81 3.96 -6.40 9.91
N CYS A 82 3.07 -6.05 8.97
CA CYS A 82 1.72 -6.57 8.97
C CYS A 82 1.69 -8.08 8.70
N VAL A 83 2.41 -8.54 7.66
CA VAL A 83 2.48 -9.96 7.32
C VAL A 83 3.03 -10.78 8.48
N GLU A 84 4.10 -10.35 9.15
CA GLU A 84 4.63 -11.07 10.32
C GLU A 84 3.58 -11.18 11.44
N LYS A 85 2.82 -10.10 11.67
CA LYS A 85 1.84 -10.02 12.75
C LYS A 85 0.57 -10.85 12.50
N GLU A 86 0.10 -10.88 11.25
CA GLU A 86 -1.14 -11.53 10.85
C GLU A 86 -0.91 -12.91 10.21
N ALA A 87 0.35 -13.30 10.01
CA ALA A 87 0.71 -14.62 9.51
C ALA A 87 0.17 -15.72 10.42
N GLU A 88 -0.57 -16.64 9.81
CA GLU A 88 -1.12 -17.82 10.44
C GLU A 88 -1.00 -19.04 9.54
N CYS A 89 -1.05 -20.21 10.18
CA CYS A 89 -1.09 -21.50 9.49
C CYS A 89 -2.52 -22.04 9.51
N GLN A 90 -3.28 -21.72 8.46
CA GLN A 90 -4.65 -22.17 8.30
C GLN A 90 -4.70 -23.69 8.14
N ASP A 91 -5.52 -24.32 8.97
CA ASP A 91 -5.71 -25.78 9.03
C ASP A 91 -4.41 -26.58 9.19
N GLY A 92 -3.32 -25.94 9.63
CA GLY A 92 -2.01 -26.56 9.84
C GLY A 92 -1.24 -26.87 8.55
N GLU A 93 -1.70 -26.41 7.39
CA GLU A 93 -1.11 -26.77 6.09
C GLU A 93 -0.91 -25.58 5.14
N LYS A 94 -1.53 -24.43 5.42
CA LYS A 94 -1.54 -23.28 4.51
C LYS A 94 -1.10 -22.01 5.20
N PHE A 95 -0.01 -21.41 4.73
CA PHE A 95 0.39 -20.08 5.17
C PHE A 95 -0.60 -19.05 4.61
N ALA A 96 -1.14 -18.23 5.48
CA ALA A 96 -2.05 -17.15 5.13
C ALA A 96 -1.80 -15.97 6.07
N PHE A 97 -2.22 -14.78 5.65
CA PHE A 97 -2.33 -13.60 6.48
C PHE A 97 -3.56 -12.82 6.00
N ASP A 98 -4.20 -12.10 6.89
CA ASP A 98 -5.31 -11.21 6.57
C ASP A 98 -5.11 -9.84 7.22
N GLY A 99 -5.98 -8.88 6.93
CA GLY A 99 -5.95 -7.57 7.60
C GLY A 99 -4.83 -6.61 7.16
N CYS A 100 -4.02 -6.96 6.16
CA CYS A 100 -2.93 -6.13 5.63
C CYS A 100 -3.28 -5.29 4.40
N ASP A 101 -4.57 -5.14 4.08
CA ASP A 101 -5.03 -4.45 2.86
C ASP A 101 -4.53 -2.99 2.79
N ILE A 102 -4.39 -2.31 3.94
CA ILE A 102 -3.94 -0.91 4.00
C ILE A 102 -2.47 -0.80 3.61
N GLU A 103 -1.62 -1.66 4.16
CA GLU A 103 -0.20 -1.70 3.86
C GLU A 103 0.05 -2.18 2.43
N GLU A 104 -0.76 -3.13 1.94
CA GLU A 104 -0.74 -3.56 0.54
C GLU A 104 -1.09 -2.43 -0.42
N ASP A 105 -2.19 -1.70 -0.17
CA ASP A 105 -2.58 -0.57 -1.00
C ASP A 105 -1.51 0.54 -0.95
N ALA A 106 -0.94 0.83 0.23
CA ALA A 106 0.12 1.83 0.37
C ALA A 106 1.41 1.44 -0.37
N LEU A 107 1.80 0.15 -0.30
CA LEU A 107 2.95 -0.37 -1.03
C LEU A 107 2.69 -0.39 -2.55
N ALA A 108 1.50 -0.77 -2.98
CA ALA A 108 1.11 -0.74 -4.39
C ALA A 108 1.05 0.69 -4.95
N GLU A 109 0.53 1.64 -4.18
CA GLU A 109 0.52 3.06 -4.52
C GLU A 109 1.94 3.62 -4.61
N CYS A 110 2.78 3.33 -3.61
CA CYS A 110 4.17 3.82 -3.60
C CYS A 110 5.00 3.21 -4.72
N GLY A 111 4.97 1.88 -4.86
CA GLY A 111 5.65 1.14 -5.93
C GLY A 111 5.25 1.61 -7.32
N GLY A 112 4.23 2.47 -7.36
CA GLY A 112 3.72 3.14 -8.53
C GLY A 112 3.27 2.07 -9.45
N GLY A 113 2.35 1.21 -8.97
CA GLY A 113 1.62 0.27 -9.81
C GLY A 113 1.48 0.95 -11.16
N ASN A 114 2.19 0.40 -12.16
CA ASN A 114 2.44 1.17 -13.36
C ASN A 114 1.10 1.57 -13.97
N GLN A 115 1.11 2.54 -14.88
CA GLN A 115 -0.11 3.04 -15.52
C GLN A 115 -1.03 1.88 -15.95
N CYS A 116 -0.45 0.73 -16.33
CA CYS A 116 -1.14 -0.49 -16.73
C CYS A 116 -1.81 -1.25 -15.59
N SER A 117 -1.18 -1.46 -14.43
CA SER A 117 -1.87 -2.07 -13.28
C SER A 117 -2.94 -1.16 -12.69
N ALA A 118 -2.72 0.16 -12.70
CA ALA A 118 -3.77 1.13 -12.35
C ALA A 118 -4.95 1.09 -13.35
N ALA A 119 -4.66 1.00 -14.65
CA ALA A 119 -5.69 0.84 -15.69
C ALA A 119 -6.45 -0.48 -15.53
N ALA A 120 -5.77 -1.57 -15.19
CA ALA A 120 -6.42 -2.86 -14.95
C ALA A 120 -7.33 -2.81 -13.72
N LYS A 121 -6.84 -2.31 -12.57
CA LYS A 121 -7.68 -2.10 -11.37
C LYS A 121 -8.94 -1.31 -11.72
N LYS A 122 -8.80 -0.22 -12.47
CA LYS A 122 -9.95 0.56 -12.93
C LYS A 122 -10.90 -0.22 -13.83
N LEU A 123 -10.39 -0.93 -14.83
CA LEU A 123 -11.24 -1.70 -15.75
C LEU A 123 -11.97 -2.85 -15.02
N CYS A 124 -11.26 -3.56 -14.15
CA CYS A 124 -11.76 -4.74 -13.43
C CYS A 124 -12.70 -4.36 -12.29
N ASP A 125 -12.24 -3.47 -11.40
CA ASP A 125 -12.87 -3.27 -10.10
C ASP A 125 -13.85 -2.10 -10.14
N GLU A 126 -13.50 -1.02 -10.84
CA GLU A 126 -14.33 0.19 -10.91
C GLU A 126 -15.35 0.11 -12.05
N CYS A 127 -14.92 -0.30 -13.24
CA CYS A 127 -15.76 -0.31 -14.44
C CYS A 127 -16.44 -1.65 -14.70
N ASN A 128 -16.07 -2.71 -13.96
CA ASN A 128 -16.66 -4.05 -14.04
C ASN A 128 -16.61 -4.65 -15.47
N PHE A 129 -15.51 -4.41 -16.18
CA PHE A 129 -15.21 -5.06 -17.45
C PHE A 129 -14.54 -6.41 -17.23
N VAL A 130 -14.65 -7.30 -18.22
CA VAL A 130 -13.88 -8.54 -18.23
C VAL A 130 -12.42 -8.20 -18.56
N CYS A 131 -11.52 -8.56 -17.66
CA CYS A 131 -10.12 -8.20 -17.75
C CYS A 131 -9.22 -9.37 -17.31
N SER A 132 -7.93 -9.22 -17.57
CA SER A 132 -6.87 -10.12 -17.11
C SER A 132 -5.76 -9.25 -16.54
N ASP A 133 -5.10 -9.73 -15.49
CA ASP A 133 -4.03 -8.97 -14.84
C ASP A 133 -2.91 -8.65 -15.83
N PRO A 134 -2.54 -7.38 -15.97
CA PRO A 134 -1.50 -6.98 -16.90
C PRO A 134 -0.14 -7.43 -16.36
N ASP A 135 0.71 -7.90 -17.26
CA ASP A 135 2.11 -8.16 -16.96
C ASP A 135 2.81 -6.82 -16.68
N PRO A 136 3.27 -6.57 -15.43
CA PRO A 136 3.82 -5.27 -15.06
C PRO A 136 5.12 -4.96 -15.81
N ASN A 137 5.82 -5.96 -16.34
CA ASN A 137 7.04 -5.77 -17.12
C ASN A 137 6.77 -5.31 -18.56
N LYS A 138 5.52 -5.41 -19.02
CA LYS A 138 5.11 -4.97 -20.37
C LYS A 138 4.58 -3.54 -20.42
N CYS A 139 4.49 -2.86 -19.27
CA CYS A 139 3.97 -1.50 -19.21
C CYS A 139 4.99 -0.46 -19.70
N THR A 140 5.22 -0.41 -21.00
CA THR A 140 6.17 0.51 -21.64
C THR A 140 5.63 1.03 -22.97
N GLY A 141 6.22 2.13 -23.45
CA GLY A 141 5.87 2.74 -24.74
C GLY A 141 4.37 3.01 -24.88
N LYS A 142 3.79 2.52 -25.97
CA LYS A 142 2.38 2.68 -26.29
C LYS A 142 1.45 2.14 -25.20
N TYR A 143 1.76 0.99 -24.60
CA TYR A 143 0.91 0.38 -23.56
C TYR A 143 0.85 1.24 -22.29
N ALA A 144 1.98 1.83 -21.88
CA ALA A 144 1.99 2.75 -20.74
C ALA A 144 1.15 4.01 -21.01
N CYS A 145 1.20 4.53 -22.25
CA CYS A 145 0.41 5.70 -22.64
C CYS A 145 -1.09 5.40 -22.68
N GLU A 146 -1.50 4.32 -23.36
CA GLU A 146 -2.92 3.93 -23.43
C GLU A 146 -3.50 3.67 -22.04
N SER A 147 -2.70 3.06 -21.16
CA SER A 147 -3.11 2.81 -19.78
C SER A 147 -3.29 4.11 -18.98
N ALA A 148 -2.44 5.12 -19.19
CA ALA A 148 -2.62 6.44 -18.60
C ALA A 148 -3.92 7.13 -19.09
N CYS A 149 -4.32 6.90 -20.34
CA CYS A 149 -5.59 7.38 -20.87
C CYS A 149 -6.78 6.69 -20.18
N ILE A 150 -6.70 5.39 -19.94
CA ILE A 150 -7.72 4.61 -19.23
C ILE A 150 -7.88 5.10 -17.80
N VAL A 151 -6.78 5.29 -17.07
CA VAL A 151 -6.80 5.79 -15.68
C VAL A 151 -7.54 7.12 -15.57
N ASN A 152 -7.37 8.03 -16.55
CA ASN A 152 -7.98 9.36 -16.53
C ASN A 152 -9.41 9.44 -17.09
N ALA A 153 -9.88 8.44 -17.83
CA ALA A 153 -11.21 8.45 -18.43
C ALA A 153 -12.29 7.96 -17.46
N SER A 154 -13.54 8.34 -17.68
CA SER A 154 -14.68 7.70 -16.98
C SER A 154 -15.00 6.33 -17.57
N CYS A 155 -15.60 5.43 -16.78
CA CYS A 155 -16.05 4.13 -17.28
C CYS A 155 -17.03 4.25 -18.46
N ALA A 156 -17.86 5.31 -18.50
CA ALA A 156 -18.76 5.57 -19.61
C ALA A 156 -18.02 5.96 -20.90
N GLU A 157 -16.98 6.79 -20.81
CA GLU A 157 -16.14 7.15 -21.95
C GLU A 157 -15.35 5.95 -22.48
N ILE A 158 -14.89 5.08 -21.60
CA ILE A 158 -14.21 3.83 -21.96
C ILE A 158 -15.20 2.86 -22.64
N ALA A 159 -16.41 2.69 -22.07
CA ALA A 159 -17.45 1.80 -22.60
C ALA A 159 -18.01 2.25 -23.95
N SER A 160 -18.05 3.56 -24.20
CA SER A 160 -18.64 4.15 -25.40
C SER A 160 -17.83 5.37 -25.84
N PRO A 161 -16.64 5.15 -26.46
CA PRO A 161 -15.77 6.22 -26.90
C PRO A 161 -16.48 7.10 -27.92
N THR A 162 -16.54 8.39 -27.65
CA THR A 162 -17.09 9.38 -28.60
C THR A 162 -15.95 9.85 -29.51
N PRO A 163 -16.09 9.78 -30.84
CA PRO A 163 -15.08 10.31 -31.76
C PRO A 163 -14.78 11.78 -31.49
N GLY A 164 -13.50 12.11 -31.30
CA GLY A 164 -13.05 13.46 -30.91
C GLY A 164 -13.28 13.81 -29.43
N GLY A 165 -13.75 12.87 -28.62
CA GLY A 165 -13.86 13.01 -27.16
C GLY A 165 -12.49 12.94 -26.47
N ALA A 166 -12.44 13.29 -25.18
CA ALA A 166 -11.18 13.37 -24.43
C ALA A 166 -10.41 12.04 -24.39
N PHE A 167 -11.11 10.93 -24.10
CA PHE A 167 -10.51 9.60 -24.11
C PHE A 167 -10.02 9.18 -25.51
N ASP A 168 -10.83 9.40 -26.55
CA ASP A 168 -10.47 9.08 -27.94
C ASP A 168 -9.23 9.86 -28.42
N MET A 169 -9.18 11.16 -28.13
CA MET A 169 -8.01 11.99 -28.44
C MET A 169 -6.76 11.55 -27.67
N CYS A 170 -6.91 11.11 -26.42
CA CYS A 170 -5.80 10.57 -25.63
C CYS A 170 -5.25 9.29 -26.27
N MET A 171 -6.13 8.34 -26.61
CA MET A 171 -5.75 7.06 -27.22
C MET A 171 -5.07 7.25 -28.59
N GLN A 172 -5.50 8.24 -29.38
CA GLN A 172 -4.86 8.57 -30.66
C GLN A 172 -3.45 9.17 -30.51
N GLY A 173 -3.10 9.68 -29.33
CA GLY A 173 -1.83 10.34 -29.06
C GLY A 173 -0.67 9.43 -28.63
N CYS A 174 -0.89 8.11 -28.50
CA CYS A 174 0.01 7.18 -27.78
C CYS A 174 1.10 6.42 -28.58
#